data_AF-A0A2N9H7U3-F1
#
_entry.id   AF-A0A2N9H7U3-F1
#
_cell.length_a   1.000
_cell.length_b   1.000
_cell.length_c   1.000
_cell.angle_alpha   90.00
_cell.angle_beta   90.00
_cell.angle_gamma   90.00
#
_symmetry.space_group_name_H-M   'P 1'
#
loop_
_entity.id
_entity.type
_entity.pdbx_description
1 polymer ?
#
loop_
_entity_poly.entity_id
_entity_poly.type
_entity_poly.pdbx_seq_one_letter_code
_entity_poly.pdbx_strand_id
1 'polypeptide(L)'
;MRRTAELATQYFIDTSTNQPTVSGLILAGTAEFMTELSQSSMFDPRAKILNVVEVSFGRETGFNEAIDHSTDILSRVKFFQEKCLIRKFFELIIPEDTESTDSNKKQVFAVIGLDETSYALCMGVVETLIVWEKYLNHEQAGVQEVGPSLRSFREFETNLMVCQGLGGIGAVQKSPLEQT
;
A
#
# COMPACT_ATOMS: atom_id res chain seq x y z
N MET A 1 -3.21 -11.37 29.62
CA MET A 1 -3.07 -9.92 29.34
C MET A 1 -1.66 -9.40 29.63
N ARG A 2 -1.15 -9.54 30.87
CA ARG A 2 0.21 -9.09 31.25
C ARG A 2 1.32 -9.59 30.33
N ARG A 3 1.29 -10.88 29.98
CA ARG A 3 2.25 -11.48 29.06
C ARG A 3 2.25 -10.83 27.67
N THR A 4 1.09 -10.38 27.19
CA THR A 4 0.98 -9.67 25.90
C THR A 4 1.65 -8.31 25.97
N ALA A 5 1.46 -7.57 27.07
CA ALA A 5 2.12 -6.29 27.28
C ALA A 5 3.64 -6.44 27.44
N GLU A 6 4.09 -7.47 28.18
CA GLU A 6 5.53 -7.78 28.33
C GLU A 6 6.18 -8.14 26.99
N LEU A 7 5.53 -8.99 26.19
CA LEU A 7 6.01 -9.34 24.85
C LEU A 7 6.00 -8.11 23.92
N ALA A 8 4.96 -7.27 23.97
CA ALA A 8 4.92 -6.04 23.18
C ALA A 8 6.12 -5.13 23.52
N THR A 9 6.44 -4.95 24.79
CA THR A 9 7.63 -4.20 25.20
C THR A 9 8.92 -4.84 24.68
N GLN A 10 9.07 -6.16 24.79
CA GLN A 10 10.26 -6.86 24.31
C GLN A 10 10.48 -6.76 22.80
N TYR A 11 9.39 -6.76 22.01
CA TYR A 11 9.49 -6.72 20.55
C TYR A 11 9.54 -5.30 19.98
N PHE A 12 8.89 -4.34 20.62
CA PHE A 12 8.70 -3.00 20.07
C PHE A 12 9.52 -1.91 20.76
N ILE A 13 10.14 -2.21 21.90
CA ILE A 13 11.09 -1.31 22.56
C ILE A 13 12.48 -1.91 22.44
N ASP A 14 13.38 -1.17 21.80
CA ASP A 14 14.78 -1.56 21.72
C ASP A 14 15.47 -1.29 23.07
N THR A 15 16.02 -2.34 23.67
CA THR A 15 16.70 -2.29 24.96
C THR A 15 18.04 -1.55 24.91
N SER A 16 18.64 -1.41 23.73
CA SER A 16 19.92 -0.73 23.54
C SER A 16 19.76 0.78 23.43
N THR A 17 18.74 1.24 22.69
CA THR A 17 18.45 2.66 22.48
C THR A 17 17.41 3.21 23.46
N ASN A 18 16.69 2.33 24.18
CA ASN A 18 15.57 2.65 25.06
C ASN A 18 14.41 3.40 24.37
N GLN A 19 14.35 3.34 23.05
CA GLN A 19 13.35 4.02 22.23
C GLN A 19 12.39 3.01 21.57
N PRO A 20 11.15 3.41 21.30
CA PRO A 20 10.23 2.57 20.55
C PRO A 20 10.67 2.47 19.09
N THR A 21 10.71 1.25 18.56
CA THR A 21 11.02 0.98 17.13
C THR A 21 9.82 1.29 16.23
N VAL A 22 8.62 1.38 16.82
CA VAL A 22 7.36 1.63 16.11
C VAL A 22 6.77 2.98 16.50
N SER A 23 6.06 3.63 15.57
CA SER A 23 5.38 4.90 15.83
C SER A 23 4.18 4.76 16.78
N GLY A 24 3.67 3.54 16.95
CA GLY A 24 2.61 3.23 17.90
C GLY A 24 1.97 1.87 17.63
N LEU A 25 1.05 1.48 18.52
CA LEU A 25 0.41 0.17 18.55
C LEU A 25 -1.08 0.28 18.24
N ILE A 26 -1.60 -0.70 17.49
CA ILE A 26 -3.03 -0.93 17.31
C ILE A 26 -3.37 -2.20 18.06
N LEU A 27 -4.36 -2.13 18.96
CA LEU A 27 -4.84 -3.28 19.70
C LEU A 27 -6.04 -3.88 18.96
N ALA A 28 -5.99 -5.18 18.65
CA ALA A 28 -7.09 -5.90 18.00
C ALA A 28 -7.51 -7.14 18.81
N GLY A 29 -8.81 -7.30 19.05
CA GLY A 29 -9.37 -8.40 19.86
C GLY A 29 -10.84 -8.20 20.18
N THR A 30 -11.40 -9.02 21.08
CA THR A 30 -12.82 -8.95 21.46
C THR A 30 -13.10 -7.80 22.44
N ALA A 31 -14.33 -7.28 22.47
CA ALA A 31 -14.71 -6.13 23.30
C ALA A 31 -14.32 -6.26 24.79
N GLU A 32 -14.49 -7.44 25.39
CA GLU A 32 -14.18 -7.68 26.80
C GLU A 32 -12.67 -7.58 27.07
N PHE A 33 -11.85 -8.12 26.17
CA PHE A 33 -10.40 -8.05 26.25
C PHE A 33 -9.88 -6.62 26.11
N MET A 34 -10.52 -5.82 25.25
CA MET A 34 -10.11 -4.44 24.99
C MET A 34 -10.52 -3.46 26.08
N THR A 35 -11.69 -3.67 26.68
CA THR A 35 -12.16 -2.84 27.79
C THR A 35 -11.21 -2.97 28.98
N GLU A 36 -10.77 -4.19 29.30
CA GLU A 36 -9.81 -4.41 30.39
C GLU A 36 -8.41 -3.91 30.02
N LEU A 37 -7.94 -4.13 28.78
CA LEU A 37 -6.63 -3.63 28.34
C LEU A 37 -6.53 -2.11 28.37
N SER A 38 -7.57 -1.41 27.90
CA SER A 38 -7.61 0.06 27.82
C SER A 38 -7.67 0.72 29.19
N GLN A 39 -8.29 0.07 30.18
CA GLN A 39 -8.29 0.52 31.57
C GLN A 39 -6.99 0.15 32.29
N SER A 40 -6.28 -0.88 31.83
CA SER A 40 -5.05 -1.35 32.45
C SER A 40 -3.82 -0.56 31.95
N SER A 41 -3.06 0.02 32.86
CA SER A 41 -1.76 0.65 32.56
C SER A 41 -0.63 -0.39 32.43
N MET A 42 -0.89 -1.52 31.75
CA MET A 42 0.06 -2.64 31.65
C MET A 42 1.12 -2.45 30.56
N PHE A 43 0.86 -1.61 29.56
CA PHE A 43 1.82 -1.30 28.50
C PHE A 43 2.87 -0.29 28.96
N ASP A 44 4.07 -0.40 28.38
CA ASP A 44 5.12 0.59 28.59
C ASP A 44 4.66 1.97 28.11
N PRO A 45 4.82 3.04 28.90
CA PRO A 45 4.41 4.40 28.51
C PRO A 45 5.01 4.90 27.19
N ARG A 46 6.15 4.33 26.76
CA ARG A 46 6.79 4.65 25.48
C ARG A 46 6.07 4.04 24.28
N ALA A 47 5.34 2.95 24.47
CA ALA A 47 4.57 2.30 23.43
C ALA A 47 3.16 2.92 23.37
N LYS A 48 3.00 3.96 22.55
CA LYS A 48 1.72 4.67 22.43
C LYS A 48 0.68 3.83 21.70
N ILE A 49 -0.48 3.64 22.32
CA ILE A 49 -1.65 3.04 21.67
C ILE A 49 -2.30 4.09 20.77
N LEU A 50 -2.42 3.78 19.47
CA LEU A 50 -3.00 4.64 18.44
C LEU A 50 -4.47 4.31 18.18
N ASN A 51 -4.84 3.04 18.26
CA ASN A 51 -6.21 2.60 18.05
C ASN A 51 -6.51 1.32 18.83
N VAL A 52 -7.80 1.11 19.05
CA VAL A 52 -8.35 -0.14 19.59
C VAL A 52 -9.46 -0.58 18.65
N VAL A 53 -9.32 -1.77 18.08
CA VAL A 53 -10.23 -2.33 17.09
C VAL A 53 -10.82 -3.63 17.63
N GLU A 54 -12.14 -3.74 17.54
CA GLU A 54 -12.81 -4.99 17.80
C GLU A 54 -12.75 -5.90 16.56
N VAL A 55 -12.35 -7.16 16.75
CA VAL A 55 -12.34 -8.19 15.70
C VAL A 55 -12.98 -9.47 16.21
N SER A 56 -13.62 -10.20 15.31
CA SER A 56 -14.41 -11.38 15.68
C SER A 56 -13.55 -12.64 15.85
N PHE A 57 -12.44 -12.73 15.12
CA PHE A 57 -11.57 -13.90 15.11
C PHE A 57 -10.11 -13.51 15.31
N GLY A 58 -9.29 -14.42 15.84
CA GLY A 58 -7.85 -14.21 15.96
C GLY A 58 -7.07 -14.66 14.72
N ARG A 59 -5.73 -14.75 14.86
CA ARG A 59 -4.79 -15.17 13.81
C ARG A 59 -4.84 -14.24 12.59
N GLU A 60 -4.63 -14.77 11.39
CA GLU A 60 -4.50 -14.01 10.14
C GLU A 60 -5.80 -13.33 9.73
N THR A 61 -6.95 -13.99 9.91
CA THR A 61 -8.26 -13.41 9.58
C THR A 61 -8.54 -12.17 10.42
N GLY A 62 -8.34 -12.26 11.75
CA GLY A 62 -8.46 -11.10 12.64
C GLY A 62 -7.44 -10.01 12.38
N PHE A 63 -6.22 -10.40 12.02
CA PHE A 63 -5.17 -9.45 11.66
C PHE A 63 -5.54 -8.65 10.41
N ASN A 64 -6.09 -9.31 9.38
CA ASN A 64 -6.56 -8.65 8.16
C ASN A 64 -7.76 -7.73 8.46
N GLU A 65 -8.74 -8.19 9.25
CA GLU A 65 -9.88 -7.38 9.68
C GLU A 65 -9.42 -6.14 10.47
N ALA A 66 -8.44 -6.30 11.36
CA ALA A 66 -7.87 -5.19 12.12
C ALA A 66 -7.16 -4.15 11.22
N ILE A 67 -6.48 -4.61 10.16
CA ILE A 67 -5.86 -3.73 9.17
C ILE A 67 -6.94 -2.93 8.43
N ASP A 68 -7.99 -3.61 7.97
CA ASP A 68 -9.07 -2.97 7.22
C ASP A 68 -9.81 -1.94 8.07
N HIS A 69 -10.09 -2.25 9.34
CA HIS A 69 -10.70 -1.31 10.30
C HIS A 69 -9.76 -0.19 10.76
N SER A 70 -8.44 -0.35 10.60
CA SER A 70 -7.44 0.67 10.95
C SER A 70 -6.95 1.50 9.76
N THR A 71 -7.63 1.39 8.62
CA THR A 71 -7.30 2.08 7.37
C THR A 71 -7.05 3.58 7.56
N ASP A 72 -7.82 4.26 8.41
CA ASP A 72 -7.67 5.70 8.64
C ASP A 72 -6.31 6.08 9.24
N ILE A 73 -5.80 5.26 10.16
CA ILE A 73 -4.50 5.50 10.82
C ILE A 73 -3.37 5.00 9.93
N LEU A 74 -3.59 3.87 9.26
CA LEU A 74 -2.65 3.30 8.31
C LEU A 74 -2.50 4.15 7.04
N SER A 75 -3.50 4.95 6.67
CA SER A 75 -3.48 5.85 5.51
C SER A 75 -2.30 6.83 5.52
N ARG A 76 -1.78 7.15 6.71
CA ARG A 76 -0.62 8.05 6.88
C ARG A 76 0.71 7.34 6.68
N VAL A 77 0.72 6.01 6.65
CA VAL A 77 1.91 5.20 6.45
C VAL A 77 2.14 5.05 4.96
N LYS A 78 3.31 5.49 4.48
CA LYS A 78 3.69 5.44 3.05
C LYS A 78 3.42 4.08 2.42
N PHE A 79 3.77 3.02 3.14
CA PHE A 79 3.56 1.64 2.75
C PHE A 79 2.09 1.31 2.43
N PHE A 80 1.14 1.77 3.25
CA PHE A 80 -0.27 1.48 3.03
C PHE A 80 -0.81 2.25 1.82
N GLN A 81 -0.37 3.50 1.64
CA GLN A 81 -0.66 4.28 0.43
C GLN A 81 -0.15 3.56 -0.82
N GLU A 82 1.07 3.01 -0.75
CA GLU A 82 1.68 2.26 -1.83
C GLU A 82 0.88 0.99 -2.17
N LYS A 83 0.53 0.18 -1.16
CA LYS A 83 -0.30 -1.02 -1.32
C LYS A 83 -1.66 -0.70 -1.96
N CYS A 84 -2.33 0.34 -1.49
CA CYS A 84 -3.60 0.79 -2.06
C CYS A 84 -3.45 1.30 -3.50
N LEU A 85 -2.36 2.01 -3.82
CA LEU A 85 -2.11 2.51 -5.17
C LEU A 85 -1.89 1.36 -6.15
N ILE A 86 -1.09 0.36 -5.79
CA ILE A 86 -0.86 -0.84 -6.61
C ILE A 86 -2.19 -1.56 -6.86
N ARG A 87 -3.01 -1.73 -5.82
CA ARG A 87 -4.33 -2.37 -5.97
C ARG A 87 -5.22 -1.61 -6.96
N LYS A 88 -5.34 -0.29 -6.82
CA LYS A 88 -6.09 0.55 -7.77
C LYS A 88 -5.53 0.46 -9.19
N PHE A 89 -4.20 0.44 -9.32
CA PHE A 89 -3.55 0.31 -10.62
C PHE A 89 -3.92 -1.02 -11.30
N PHE A 90 -3.95 -2.13 -10.56
CA PHE A 90 -4.42 -3.40 -11.12
C PHE A 90 -5.89 -3.38 -11.51
N GLU A 91 -6.76 -2.75 -10.72
CA GLU A 91 -8.18 -2.58 -11.08
C GLU A 91 -8.35 -1.76 -12.39
N LEU A 92 -7.45 -0.81 -12.67
CA LEU A 92 -7.47 -0.02 -13.91
C LEU A 92 -6.86 -0.74 -15.12
N ILE A 93 -5.95 -1.69 -14.89
CA ILE A 93 -5.30 -2.45 -15.96
C ILE A 93 -6.13 -3.66 -16.35
N ILE A 94 -6.67 -4.39 -15.37
CA ILE A 94 -7.38 -5.64 -15.62
C ILE A 94 -8.62 -5.27 -16.43
N PRO A 95 -8.69 -5.67 -17.71
CA PRO A 95 -9.92 -5.55 -18.44
C PRO A 95 -10.90 -6.44 -17.71
N GLU A 96 -11.95 -5.89 -17.09
CA GLU A 96 -13.06 -6.75 -16.68
C GLU A 96 -13.48 -7.55 -17.92
N ASP A 97 -13.38 -8.87 -17.80
CA ASP A 97 -13.97 -9.87 -18.69
C ASP A 97 -15.49 -9.81 -18.50
N THR A 98 -16.08 -8.67 -18.82
CA THR A 98 -17.50 -8.59 -19.13
C THR A 98 -17.59 -8.41 -20.63
N GLU A 99 -18.05 -9.48 -21.27
CA GLU A 99 -18.67 -9.51 -22.59
C GLU A 99 -19.71 -8.38 -22.69
N SER A 100 -19.25 -7.16 -22.92
CA SER A 100 -20.07 -6.04 -23.33
C SER A 100 -19.84 -5.91 -24.83
N THR A 101 -20.70 -6.61 -25.56
CA THR A 101 -20.91 -6.47 -26.99
C THR A 101 -21.43 -5.06 -27.27
N ASP A 102 -20.60 -4.04 -27.11
CA ASP A 102 -20.87 -2.70 -27.61
C ASP A 102 -19.54 -2.03 -27.92
N SER A 103 -19.34 -1.81 -29.21
CA SER A 103 -18.26 -1.02 -29.77
C SER A 103 -18.34 0.42 -29.26
N ASN A 104 -17.74 0.71 -28.11
CA ASN A 104 -17.37 2.05 -27.70
C ASN A 104 -16.18 2.02 -26.74
N LYS A 105 -15.01 2.40 -27.30
CA LYS A 105 -13.74 2.78 -26.63
C LYS A 105 -13.68 2.46 -25.13
N LYS A 106 -13.14 1.28 -24.80
CA LYS A 106 -12.76 0.88 -23.44
C LYS A 106 -11.73 1.91 -22.94
N GLN A 107 -12.16 2.84 -22.10
CA GLN A 107 -11.29 3.91 -21.58
C GLN A 107 -10.31 3.29 -20.58
N VAL A 108 -9.18 2.81 -21.07
CA VAL A 108 -8.11 2.30 -20.22
C VAL A 108 -7.37 3.51 -19.65
N PHE A 109 -7.56 3.77 -18.36
CA PHE A 109 -6.92 4.88 -17.63
C PHE A 109 -5.51 4.52 -17.13
N ALA A 110 -4.95 3.38 -17.55
CA ALA A 110 -3.62 2.94 -17.16
C ALA A 110 -2.83 2.40 -18.36
N VAL A 111 -1.59 2.83 -18.50
CA VAL A 111 -0.65 2.31 -19.51
C VAL A 111 0.47 1.55 -18.82
N ILE A 112 0.97 0.53 -19.51
CA ILE A 112 2.05 -0.34 -19.05
C ILE A 112 3.05 -0.44 -20.18
N GLY A 113 4.33 -0.47 -19.85
CA GLY A 113 5.40 -0.55 -20.84
C GLY A 113 6.10 0.79 -20.99
N LEU A 114 7.37 0.72 -21.41
CA LEU A 114 8.24 1.89 -21.50
C LEU A 114 7.75 2.86 -22.58
N ASP A 115 7.40 2.35 -23.76
CA ASP A 115 7.04 3.17 -24.92
C ASP A 115 5.68 3.85 -24.71
N GLU A 116 4.68 3.12 -24.22
CA GLU A 116 3.34 3.63 -23.92
C GLU A 116 3.36 4.62 -22.77
N THR A 117 4.14 4.34 -21.72
CA THR A 117 4.31 5.25 -20.58
C THR A 117 5.08 6.50 -21.00
N SER A 118 6.12 6.37 -21.83
CA SER A 118 6.86 7.51 -22.38
C SER A 118 5.97 8.38 -23.27
N TYR A 119 5.13 7.77 -24.12
CA TYR A 119 4.18 8.50 -24.94
C TYR A 119 3.14 9.24 -24.08
N ALA A 120 2.58 8.59 -23.07
CA ALA A 120 1.65 9.22 -22.14
C ALA A 120 2.27 10.38 -21.35
N LEU A 121 3.54 10.25 -20.95
CA LEU A 121 4.32 11.32 -20.31
C LEU A 121 4.52 12.50 -21.26
N CYS A 122 4.91 12.25 -22.51
CA CYS A 122 5.05 13.30 -23.54
C CYS A 122 3.73 14.04 -23.81
N MET A 123 2.61 13.34 -23.74
CA MET A 123 1.27 13.93 -23.90
C MET A 123 0.79 14.69 -22.65
N GLY A 124 1.51 14.62 -21.52
CA GLY A 124 1.14 15.30 -20.27
C GLY A 124 -0.12 14.77 -19.61
N VAL A 125 -0.58 13.57 -20.00
CA VAL A 125 -1.83 12.97 -19.50
C VAL A 125 -1.61 12.13 -18.23
N VAL A 126 -0.36 11.90 -17.84
CA VAL A 126 0.00 11.10 -16.66
C VAL A 126 -0.28 11.86 -15.38
N GLU A 127 -1.07 11.25 -14.49
CA GLU A 127 -1.28 11.74 -13.13
C GLU A 127 -0.28 11.13 -12.17
N THR A 128 -0.15 9.80 -12.22
CA THR A 128 0.69 9.02 -11.31
C THR A 128 1.56 8.06 -12.09
N LEU A 129 2.87 8.19 -11.91
CA LEU A 129 3.87 7.29 -12.50
C LEU A 129 4.29 6.26 -11.45
N ILE A 130 4.19 4.99 -11.81
CA ILE A 130 4.52 3.83 -10.98
C ILE A 130 5.77 3.17 -11.56
N VAL A 131 6.85 3.18 -10.77
CA VAL A 131 8.13 2.59 -11.18
C VAL A 131 8.59 1.57 -10.14
N TRP A 132 9.01 0.41 -10.63
CA TRP A 132 9.51 -0.66 -9.77
C TRP A 132 11.00 -0.47 -9.46
N GLU A 133 11.39 -0.57 -8.18
CA GLU A 133 12.77 -0.27 -7.70
C GLU A 133 13.87 -1.05 -8.41
N LYS A 134 13.60 -2.30 -8.83
CA LYS A 134 14.55 -3.11 -9.61
C LYS A 134 14.96 -2.47 -10.95
N TYR A 135 14.07 -1.69 -11.56
CA TYR A 135 14.29 -1.05 -12.86
C TYR A 135 14.82 0.39 -12.73
N LEU A 136 14.91 0.93 -11.51
CA LEU A 136 15.52 2.24 -11.23
C LEU A 136 17.06 2.21 -11.25
N ASN A 137 17.67 1.05 -10.99
CA ASN A 137 19.14 0.91 -10.94
C ASN A 137 19.80 0.73 -12.31
N HIS A 138 19.01 0.55 -13.38
CA HIS A 138 19.51 0.60 -14.74
C HIS A 138 19.33 2.04 -15.23
N GLU A 139 20.40 2.62 -15.76
CA GLU A 139 20.56 3.97 -16.35
C GLU A 139 19.57 4.33 -17.49
N GLN A 140 18.48 3.57 -17.62
CA GLN A 140 17.47 3.59 -18.69
C GLN A 140 16.21 4.37 -18.31
N ALA A 141 16.03 4.77 -17.05
CA ALA A 141 14.95 5.68 -16.68
C ALA A 141 15.38 7.12 -16.98
N GLY A 142 15.30 7.53 -18.25
CA GLY A 142 15.37 8.94 -18.69
C GLY A 142 14.20 9.79 -18.18
N VAL A 143 13.75 9.54 -16.95
CA VAL A 143 12.73 10.34 -16.26
C VAL A 143 13.45 11.52 -15.63
N GLN A 144 13.88 12.45 -16.49
CA GLN A 144 14.30 13.77 -16.04
C GLN A 144 13.06 14.44 -15.42
N GLU A 145 13.21 15.00 -14.22
CA GLU A 145 12.15 15.58 -13.37
C GLU A 145 11.29 16.63 -14.11
N VAL A 146 10.31 16.17 -14.89
CA VAL A 146 9.24 17.02 -15.42
C VAL A 146 7.94 16.37 -14.93
N GLY A 147 7.34 17.01 -13.93
CA GLY A 147 6.40 16.41 -12.97
C GLY A 147 5.28 15.56 -13.58
N PRO A 148 5.12 14.34 -13.03
CA PRO A 148 4.00 13.97 -12.15
C PRO A 148 4.49 13.52 -10.76
N SER A 149 3.57 13.20 -9.84
CA SER A 149 3.90 12.64 -8.51
C SER A 149 4.52 11.24 -8.65
N LEU A 150 5.82 11.15 -8.90
CA LEU A 150 6.57 9.89 -9.00
C LEU A 150 6.45 9.08 -7.70
N ARG A 151 6.05 7.81 -7.80
CA ARG A 151 6.07 6.87 -6.67
C ARG A 151 6.87 5.62 -7.04
N SER A 152 7.93 5.38 -6.28
CA SER A 152 8.78 4.19 -6.37
C SER A 152 8.31 3.13 -5.38
N PHE A 153 8.31 1.86 -5.80
CA PHE A 153 7.81 0.74 -4.98
C PHE A 153 8.90 -0.28 -4.68
N ARG A 154 8.93 -0.72 -3.41
CA ARG A 154 9.81 -1.81 -2.94
C ARG A 154 9.12 -3.17 -3.11
N GLU A 155 9.93 -4.18 -3.46
CA GLU A 155 9.52 -5.53 -3.86
C GLU A 155 8.60 -6.23 -2.84
N PHE A 156 7.49 -6.82 -3.32
CA PHE A 156 6.63 -7.74 -2.57
C PHE A 156 6.60 -9.10 -3.26
N GLU A 157 6.83 -10.18 -2.51
CA GLU A 157 6.89 -11.56 -3.04
C GLU A 157 5.62 -11.98 -3.81
N THR A 158 4.43 -11.47 -3.41
CA THR A 158 3.16 -11.79 -4.09
C THR A 158 2.89 -11.02 -5.37
N ASN A 159 3.49 -9.84 -5.56
CA ASN A 159 3.31 -9.02 -6.77
C ASN A 159 4.45 -9.22 -7.79
N LEU A 160 5.50 -9.95 -7.40
CA LEU A 160 6.71 -10.14 -8.20
C LEU A 160 6.44 -10.75 -9.58
N MET A 161 5.58 -11.76 -9.66
CA MET A 161 5.23 -12.40 -10.93
C MET A 161 4.47 -11.47 -11.88
N VAL A 162 3.60 -10.62 -11.33
CA VAL A 162 2.81 -9.68 -12.13
C VAL A 162 3.69 -8.51 -12.59
N CYS A 163 4.50 -7.93 -11.71
CA CYS A 163 5.40 -6.83 -12.06
C CYS A 163 6.46 -7.23 -13.10
N GLN A 164 6.92 -8.48 -13.09
CA GLN A 164 7.81 -9.02 -14.13
C GLN A 164 7.12 -9.15 -15.50
N GLY A 165 5.81 -9.47 -15.51
CA GLY A 165 5.02 -9.53 -16.75
C GLY A 165 4.70 -8.15 -17.35
N LEU A 166 4.75 -7.08 -16.55
CA LEU A 166 4.39 -5.72 -16.94
C LEU A 166 5.59 -4.83 -17.34
N GLY A 167 6.80 -5.39 -17.46
CA GLY A 167 7.98 -4.63 -17.92
C GLY A 167 8.51 -3.57 -16.94
N GLY A 168 8.05 -3.56 -15.68
CA GLY A 168 8.63 -2.75 -14.60
C GLY A 168 8.24 -1.27 -14.52
N ILE A 169 7.42 -0.77 -15.46
CA ILE A 169 6.94 0.62 -15.48
C ILE A 169 5.48 0.69 -15.95
N GLY A 170 4.70 1.57 -15.30
CA GLY A 170 3.36 1.91 -15.75
C GLY A 170 2.87 3.24 -15.20
N ALA A 171 1.80 3.77 -15.78
CA ALA A 171 1.26 5.07 -15.41
C ALA A 171 -0.26 5.09 -15.41
N VAL A 172 -0.82 5.85 -14.48
CA VAL A 172 -2.25 6.20 -14.43
C VAL A 172 -2.46 7.54 -15.13
N GLN A 173 -3.43 7.58 -16.04
CA GLN A 173 -3.76 8.72 -16.88
C GLN A 173 -5.01 9.46 -16.36
N LYS A 174 -5.05 10.78 -16.52
CA LYS A 174 -6.22 11.64 -16.19
C LYS A 174 -7.35 11.49 -17.21
N SER A 175 -6.99 11.16 -18.44
CA SER A 175 -7.90 11.03 -19.59
C SER A 175 -7.39 9.91 -20.50
N PRO A 176 -8.28 9.11 -21.10
CA PRO A 176 -7.88 8.06 -22.02
C PRO A 176 -7.27 8.68 -23.27
N LEU A 177 -6.17 8.10 -23.75
CA LEU A 177 -5.59 8.47 -25.04
C LEU A 177 -6.55 8.05 -26.16
N GLU A 178 -7.09 9.00 -26.91
CA GLU A 178 -7.74 8.69 -28.18
C GLU A 178 -6.67 8.22 -29.17
N GLN A 179 -6.58 6.91 -29.40
CA GLN A 179 -5.81 6.39 -30.53
C GLN A 179 -6.48 6.94 -31.80
N THR A 180 -5.77 7.83 -32.49
CA THR A 180 -6.20 8.43 -33.77
C THR A 180 -5.63 7.63 -34.92
#